data_AF-A0A6L3X6D8-F1
#
_entry.id   AF-A0A6L3X6D8-F1
#
_cell.length_a   1.000
_cell.length_b   1.000
_cell.length_c   1.000
_cell.angle_alpha   90.00
_cell.angle_beta   90.00
_cell.angle_gamma   90.00
#
_symmetry.space_group_name_H-M   'P 1'
#
loop_
_entity.id
_entity.type
_entity.pdbx_description
1 polymer ?
#
loop_
_entity_poly.entity_id
_entity_poly.type
_entity_poly.pdbx_seq_one_letter_code
_entity_poly.pdbx_strand_id
1 'polypeptide(L)'
;DSLVAPHFFQIVVQDGRLFGSPIDILNRAAPVALLAIGMTLVIATGGIDLSVGAVMAIAGATAASMTVAGHSLPVVLLAALGSGVLAGLWNGILVAVLKIQPFVATLILMVAGRGVAQLITSGQIVTLNSP
;
A
#
# COMPACT_ATOMS: atom_id res chain seq x y z
N ASP A 1 -28.18 -14.22 16.83
CA ASP A 1 -26.88 -14.67 16.26
C ASP A 1 -25.74 -13.72 16.58
N SER A 2 -25.34 -13.81 17.85
CA SER A 2 -24.24 -13.14 18.56
C SER A 2 -23.33 -14.23 19.19
N LEU A 3 -23.44 -15.47 18.68
CA LEU A 3 -23.07 -16.69 19.39
C LEU A 3 -21.56 -16.97 19.40
N VAL A 4 -20.78 -16.28 18.54
CA VAL A 4 -19.31 -16.39 18.50
C VAL A 4 -18.63 -15.06 18.88
N ALA A 5 -19.25 -13.93 18.54
CA ALA A 5 -18.81 -12.60 18.92
C ALA A 5 -20.02 -11.76 19.32
N PRO A 6 -20.28 -11.59 20.64
CA PRO A 6 -21.27 -10.65 21.10
C PRO A 6 -20.95 -9.26 20.58
N HIS A 7 -21.98 -8.54 20.12
CA HIS A 7 -21.87 -7.13 19.71
C HIS A 7 -21.10 -6.92 18.40
N PHE A 8 -20.88 -7.98 17.60
CA PHE A 8 -20.21 -7.88 16.29
C PHE A 8 -20.85 -6.85 15.34
N PHE A 9 -22.18 -6.75 15.30
CA PHE A 9 -22.87 -5.77 14.47
C PHE A 9 -23.14 -4.44 15.17
N GLN A 10 -22.63 -4.25 16.39
CA GLN A 10 -22.83 -3.00 17.11
C GLN A 10 -21.94 -1.91 16.53
N ILE A 11 -22.56 -0.76 16.30
CA ILE A 11 -21.88 0.48 15.92
C ILE A 11 -22.01 1.45 17.08
N VAL A 12 -20.88 1.95 17.57
CA VAL A 12 -20.78 2.88 18.69
C VAL A 12 -20.17 4.18 18.17
N VAL A 13 -20.72 5.32 18.57
CA VAL A 13 -20.09 6.61 18.32
C VAL A 13 -19.27 6.98 19.54
N GLN A 14 -17.95 7.13 19.38
CA GLN A 14 -17.04 7.58 20.43
C GLN A 14 -16.20 8.73 19.88
N ASP A 15 -16.12 9.84 20.60
CA ASP A 15 -15.37 11.04 20.21
C ASP A 15 -15.68 11.56 18.78
N GLY A 16 -16.96 11.46 18.37
CA GLY A 16 -17.42 11.89 17.05
C GLY A 16 -17.04 10.95 15.89
N ARG A 17 -16.45 9.78 16.18
CA ARG A 17 -16.10 8.74 15.20
C ARG A 17 -16.95 7.49 15.39
N LEU A 18 -17.21 6.80 14.29
CA LEU A 18 -17.90 5.52 14.28
C LEU A 18 -16.91 4.40 14.61
N PHE A 19 -17.25 3.55 15.57
CA PHE A 19 -16.50 2.38 16.00
C PHE A 19 -17.39 1.14 15.98
N GLY A 20 -16.77 -0.03 15.79
CA GLY A 20 -17.47 -1.31 15.75
C GLY A 20 -16.84 -2.24 14.74
N SER A 21 -17.04 -3.55 14.91
CA SER A 21 -16.46 -4.56 14.01
C SER A 21 -16.78 -4.34 12.53
N PRO A 22 -17.98 -3.87 12.10
CA PRO A 22 -18.27 -3.64 10.70
C PRO A 22 -17.47 -2.46 10.13
N ILE A 23 -17.24 -1.42 10.94
CA ILE A 23 -16.46 -0.25 10.54
C ILE A 23 -14.97 -0.60 10.46
N ASP A 24 -14.47 -1.40 11.40
CA ASP A 24 -13.10 -1.89 11.35
C ASP A 24 -12.85 -2.77 10.13
N ILE A 25 -13.80 -3.64 9.77
CA ILE A 25 -13.75 -4.44 8.54
C ILE A 25 -13.70 -3.52 7.32
N LEU A 26 -14.56 -2.51 7.27
CA LEU A 26 -14.58 -1.56 6.14
C LEU A 26 -13.28 -0.77 6.03
N ASN A 27 -12.74 -0.29 7.15
CA ASN A 27 -11.47 0.43 7.20
C ASN A 27 -10.29 -0.46 6.77
N ARG A 28 -10.29 -1.75 7.13
CA ARG A 28 -9.27 -2.72 6.70
C ARG A 28 -9.45 -3.13 5.23
N ALA A 29 -10.68 -3.14 4.74
CA ALA A 29 -10.99 -3.46 3.34
C ALA A 29 -10.70 -2.29 2.40
N ALA A 30 -10.78 -1.04 2.87
CA ALA A 30 -10.62 0.15 2.04
C ALA A 30 -9.27 0.20 1.27
N PRO A 31 -8.10 -0.08 1.88
CA PRO A 31 -6.83 -0.14 1.15
C PRO A 31 -6.86 -1.20 0.05
N VAL A 32 -7.37 -2.41 0.35
CA VAL A 32 -7.44 -3.51 -0.61
C VAL A 32 -8.38 -3.17 -1.77
N ALA A 33 -9.52 -2.54 -1.48
CA ALA A 33 -10.48 -2.10 -2.48
C ALA A 33 -9.88 -1.03 -3.41
N LEU A 34 -9.17 -0.04 -2.86
CA LEU A 34 -8.46 0.98 -3.64
C LEU A 34 -7.40 0.37 -4.55
N LEU A 35 -6.61 -0.58 -4.04
CA LEU A 35 -5.61 -1.30 -4.84
C LEU A 35 -6.27 -2.13 -5.94
N ALA A 36 -7.40 -2.79 -5.65
CA ALA A 36 -8.13 -3.59 -6.62
C ALA A 36 -8.59 -2.74 -7.82
N ILE A 37 -9.06 -1.50 -7.60
CA ILE A 37 -9.41 -0.58 -8.68
C ILE A 37 -8.20 -0.32 -9.59
N GLY A 38 -7.02 -0.07 -9.03
CA GLY A 38 -5.79 0.08 -9.83
C GLY A 38 -5.44 -1.17 -10.64
N MET A 39 -5.53 -2.35 -10.01
CA MET A 39 -5.24 -3.61 -10.68
C MET A 39 -6.23 -3.97 -11.79
N THR A 40 -7.49 -3.52 -11.71
CA THR A 40 -8.46 -3.75 -12.81
C THR A 40 -7.99 -3.14 -14.13
N LEU A 41 -7.37 -1.97 -14.09
CA LEU A 41 -6.77 -1.33 -15.28
C LEU A 41 -5.64 -2.18 -15.87
N VAL A 42 -4.77 -2.73 -15.03
CA VAL A 42 -3.68 -3.60 -15.48
C VAL A 42 -4.21 -4.88 -16.12
N ILE A 43 -5.21 -5.51 -15.49
CA ILE A 43 -5.84 -6.74 -16.01
C ILE A 43 -6.59 -6.45 -17.31
N ALA A 44 -7.28 -5.31 -17.42
CA ALA A 44 -7.96 -4.90 -18.65
C ALA A 44 -7.00 -4.74 -19.84
N THR A 45 -5.74 -4.39 -19.59
CA THR A 45 -4.69 -4.34 -20.62
C THR A 45 -4.06 -5.71 -20.94
N GLY A 46 -4.58 -6.80 -20.37
CA GLY A 46 -4.07 -8.16 -20.57
C GLY A 46 -2.85 -8.51 -19.70
N GLY A 47 -2.54 -7.69 -18.69
CA GLY A 47 -1.44 -7.89 -17.75
C GLY A 47 -1.85 -8.59 -16.45
N ILE A 48 -0.86 -8.93 -15.63
CA ILE A 48 -1.02 -9.39 -14.24
C ILE A 48 -0.06 -8.57 -13.39
N ASP A 49 -0.56 -7.89 -12.35
CA ASP A 49 0.28 -7.15 -11.40
C ASP A 49 0.46 -7.91 -10.09
N LEU A 50 1.64 -8.51 -9.91
CA LEU A 50 2.05 -9.14 -8.66
C LEU A 50 2.77 -8.18 -7.71
N SER A 51 3.20 -7.02 -8.20
CA SER A 51 4.11 -6.13 -7.50
C SER A 51 3.41 -5.19 -6.51
N VAL A 52 2.08 -5.14 -6.51
CA VAL A 52 1.27 -4.21 -5.71
C VAL A 52 1.66 -4.17 -4.23
N GLY A 53 1.93 -5.33 -3.62
CA GLY A 53 2.35 -5.42 -2.23
C GLY A 53 3.75 -4.83 -1.99
N ALA A 54 4.65 -4.98 -2.97
CA ALA A 54 5.98 -4.40 -2.90
C ALA A 54 5.96 -2.89 -3.11
N VAL A 55 5.13 -2.38 -4.04
CA VAL A 55 4.92 -0.94 -4.23
C VAL A 55 4.33 -0.31 -2.96
N MET A 56 3.32 -0.96 -2.37
CA MET A 56 2.74 -0.53 -1.09
C MET A 56 3.78 -0.51 0.04
N ALA A 57 4.65 -1.52 0.11
CA ALA A 57 5.71 -1.57 1.11
C ALA A 57 6.74 -0.45 0.93
N ILE A 58 7.17 -0.17 -0.31
CA ILE A 58 8.11 0.93 -0.61
C ILE A 58 7.48 2.29 -0.26
N ALA A 59 6.25 2.53 -0.69
CA ALA A 59 5.55 3.78 -0.42
C ALA A 59 5.28 3.99 1.07
N GLY A 60 4.87 2.93 1.78
CA GLY A 60 4.66 2.96 3.23
C GLY A 60 5.97 3.17 4.00
N ALA A 61 7.05 2.48 3.61
CA ALA A 61 8.38 2.66 4.18
C ALA A 61 8.90 4.10 3.97
N THR A 62 8.72 4.65 2.78
CA THR A 62 9.10 6.03 2.44
C THR A 62 8.32 7.02 3.30
N ALA A 63 7.00 6.86 3.37
CA ALA A 63 6.14 7.73 4.18
C ALA A 63 6.53 7.68 5.66
N ALA A 64 6.71 6.48 6.22
CA ALA A 64 7.06 6.30 7.61
C ALA A 64 8.44 6.89 7.93
N SER A 65 9.45 6.59 7.10
CA SER A 65 10.82 7.08 7.28
C SER A 65 10.89 8.61 7.26
N MET A 66 10.21 9.24 6.30
CA MET A 66 10.18 10.70 6.21
C MET A 66 9.35 11.37 7.32
N THR A 67 8.30 10.70 7.81
CA THR A 67 7.52 11.19 8.94
C THR A 67 8.36 11.19 10.21
N VAL A 68 9.11 10.12 10.48
CA VAL A 68 10.02 10.03 11.63
C VAL A 68 11.18 11.01 11.50
N ALA A 69 11.64 11.31 10.28
CA ALA A 69 12.62 12.37 10.02
C ALA A 69 12.09 13.79 10.25
N GLY A 70 10.80 13.97 10.57
CA GLY A 70 10.21 15.27 10.91
C GLY A 70 9.84 16.13 9.69
N HIS A 71 9.70 15.55 8.50
CA HIS A 71 9.25 16.29 7.33
C HIS A 71 7.77 16.67 7.42
N SER A 72 7.40 17.77 6.75
CA SER A 72 5.99 18.21 6.68
C SER A 72 5.11 17.22 5.91
N LEU A 73 3.84 17.12 6.30
CA LEU A 73 2.86 16.20 5.69
C LEU A 73 2.80 16.29 4.15
N PRO A 74 2.77 17.48 3.51
CA PRO A 74 2.76 17.57 2.05
C PRO A 74 3.98 16.91 1.40
N VAL A 75 5.17 17.07 2.01
CA VAL A 75 6.42 16.49 1.50
C VAL A 75 6.39 14.97 1.61
N VAL A 76 5.92 14.44 2.75
CA VAL A 76 5.77 13.00 2.97
C VAL A 76 4.82 12.40 1.93
N LEU A 77 3.66 13.03 1.69
CA LEU A 77 2.68 12.57 0.70
C LEU A 77 3.25 12.57 -0.71
N LEU A 78 3.93 13.65 -1.11
CA LEU A 78 4.55 13.75 -2.43
C LEU A 78 5.65 12.71 -2.63
N ALA A 79 6.46 12.43 -1.61
CA ALA A 79 7.50 11.42 -1.68
C ALA A 79 6.92 10.00 -1.75
N ALA A 80 5.89 9.69 -0.96
CA ALA A 80 5.21 8.41 -1.00
C ALA A 80 4.56 8.17 -2.38
N LEU A 81 3.83 9.16 -2.91
CA LEU A 81 3.25 9.10 -4.26
C LEU A 81 4.34 8.97 -5.34
N GLY A 82 5.41 9.76 -5.23
CA GLY A 82 6.56 9.69 -6.13
C GLY A 82 7.19 8.31 -6.18
N SER A 83 7.37 7.66 -5.03
CA SER A 83 7.90 6.29 -4.96
C SER A 83 6.99 5.28 -5.67
N GLY A 84 5.66 5.43 -5.55
CA GLY A 84 4.68 4.60 -6.23
C GLY A 84 4.68 4.82 -7.75
N VAL A 85 4.77 6.07 -8.20
CA VAL A 85 4.88 6.42 -9.63
C VAL A 85 6.15 5.86 -10.23
N LEU A 86 7.30 5.96 -9.54
CA LEU A 86 8.57 5.41 -10.01
C LEU A 86 8.51 3.88 -10.15
N ALA A 87 7.91 3.19 -9.18
CA ALA A 87 7.68 1.75 -9.25
C ALA A 87 6.73 1.35 -10.41
N GLY A 88 5.66 2.13 -10.62
CA GLY A 88 4.75 1.92 -11.75
C GLY A 88 5.43 2.14 -13.10
N LEU A 89 6.23 3.20 -13.22
CA LEU A 89 7.03 3.50 -14.40
C LEU A 89 8.05 2.41 -14.69
N TRP A 90 8.71 1.86 -13.65
CA TRP A 90 9.61 0.73 -13.79
C TRP A 90 8.91 -0.45 -14.50
N ASN A 91 7.77 -0.89 -13.98
CA ASN A 91 6.99 -1.96 -14.61
C ASN A 91 6.53 -1.57 -16.03
N GLY A 92 6.06 -0.33 -16.22
CA GLY A 92 5.59 0.17 -17.51
C GLY A 92 6.69 0.18 -18.59
N ILE A 93 7.91 0.58 -18.24
CA ILE A 93 9.06 0.60 -19.16
C ILE A 93 9.48 -0.82 -19.53
N LEU A 94 9.56 -1.73 -18.55
CA LEU A 94 9.92 -3.13 -18.81
C LEU A 94 8.94 -3.78 -19.79
N VAL A 95 7.65 -3.48 -19.67
CA VAL A 95 6.62 -4.05 -20.54
C VAL A 95 6.56 -3.33 -21.89
N ALA A 96 6.44 -2.01 -21.91
CA ALA A 96 6.19 -1.25 -23.14
C ALA A 96 7.42 -1.11 -24.03
N VAL A 97 8.62 -0.97 -23.45
CA VAL A 97 9.86 -0.71 -24.19
C VAL A 97 10.69 -1.98 -24.35
N LEU A 98 10.93 -2.71 -23.26
CA LEU A 98 11.76 -3.93 -23.30
C LEU A 98 10.98 -5.18 -23.73
N LYS A 99 9.66 -5.07 -23.93
CA LYS A 99 8.77 -6.17 -24.35
C LYS A 99 8.85 -7.40 -23.44
N ILE A 100 9.12 -7.19 -22.15
CA ILE A 100 9.06 -8.25 -21.15
C ILE A 100 7.60 -8.54 -20.83
N GLN A 101 7.28 -9.82 -20.64
CA GLN A 101 5.92 -10.22 -20.28
C GLN A 101 5.51 -9.58 -18.92
N PRO A 102 4.29 -9.00 -18.79
CA PRO A 102 3.86 -8.26 -17.60
C PRO A 102 4.02 -9.03 -16.27
N PHE A 103 3.76 -10.34 -16.30
CA PHE A 103 3.96 -11.23 -15.16
C PHE A 103 5.41 -11.23 -14.66
N VAL A 104 6.38 -11.32 -15.58
CA VAL A 104 7.81 -11.36 -15.24
C VAL A 104 8.27 -10.00 -14.74
N ALA A 105 7.86 -8.92 -15.39
CA ALA A 105 8.19 -7.56 -14.97
C ALA A 105 7.75 -7.28 -13.52
N THR A 106 6.50 -7.63 -13.20
CA THR A 106 5.94 -7.40 -11.86
C THR A 106 6.52 -8.37 -10.82
N LEU A 107 6.89 -9.59 -11.20
CA LEU A 107 7.62 -10.52 -10.33
C LEU A 107 9.00 -9.97 -9.93
N ILE A 108 9.74 -9.38 -10.88
CA ILE A 108 11.04 -8.76 -10.61
C ILE A 108 10.88 -7.66 -9.56
N LEU A 109 9.92 -6.75 -9.76
CA LEU A 109 9.68 -5.66 -8.81
C LEU A 109 9.19 -6.19 -7.45
N MET A 110 8.36 -7.24 -7.43
CA MET A 110 7.90 -7.87 -6.20
C MET A 110 9.05 -8.44 -5.37
N VAL A 111 10.02 -9.09 -6.01
CA VAL A 111 11.20 -9.66 -5.34
C VAL A 111 12.13 -8.56 -4.86
N ALA A 112 12.46 -7.59 -5.72
CA ALA A 112 13.35 -6.48 -5.38
C ALA A 112 12.76 -5.54 -4.33
N GLY A 113 11.46 -5.27 -4.40
CA GLY A 113 10.83 -4.22 -3.60
C GLY A 113 10.79 -4.50 -2.10
N ARG A 114 10.83 -5.77 -1.67
CA ARG A 114 11.05 -6.11 -0.26
C ARG A 114 12.42 -5.64 0.24
N GLY A 115 13.47 -5.83 -0.55
CA GLY A 115 14.81 -5.35 -0.23
C GLY A 115 14.87 -3.82 -0.23
N VAL A 116 14.24 -3.17 -1.20
CA VAL A 116 14.15 -1.70 -1.26
C VAL A 116 13.44 -1.14 -0.02
N ALA A 117 12.29 -1.71 0.36
CA ALA A 117 11.57 -1.28 1.55
C ALA A 117 12.41 -1.44 2.83
N GLN A 118 13.13 -2.56 2.97
CA GLN A 118 14.04 -2.78 4.09
C GLN A 118 15.20 -1.78 4.11
N LEU A 119 15.77 -1.42 2.97
CA LEU A 119 16.82 -0.41 2.90
C LEU A 119 16.30 0.97 3.34
N ILE A 120 15.08 1.34 2.93
CA ILE A 120 14.45 2.61 3.32
C ILE A 120 14.22 2.68 4.84
N THR A 121 13.83 1.57 5.47
CA THR A 121 13.63 1.51 6.92
C THR A 121 14.87 1.11 7.72
N SER A 122 16.04 0.98 7.06
CA SER A 122 17.27 0.42 7.66
C SER A 122 17.06 -0.93 8.36
N GLY A 123 16.09 -1.72 7.89
CA GLY A 123 15.70 -3.01 8.47
C GLY A 123 14.97 -2.91 9.82
N GLN A 124 14.64 -1.71 10.29
CA GLN A 124 13.97 -1.49 11.57
C GLN A 124 12.46 -1.29 11.41
N ILE A 125 11.72 -1.57 12.47
CA ILE A 125 10.30 -1.24 12.58
C ILE A 125 10.23 0.26 12.86
N VAL A 126 9.71 1.02 11.89
CA VAL A 126 9.53 2.47 12.03
C VAL A 126 8.32 2.72 12.93
N THR A 127 8.55 3.19 14.15
CA THR A 127 7.50 3.55 15.10
C THR A 127 7.15 5.03 14.96
N LEU A 128 5.87 5.30 14.70
CA LEU A 128 5.34 6.66 14.63
C LEU A 128 5.02 7.12 16.06
N ASN A 129 5.96 7.82 16.70
CA ASN A 129 5.84 8.26 18.10
C ASN A 129 5.18 9.65 18.24
N SER A 130 4.37 10.08 17.28
CA SER A 130 3.61 11.34 17.35
C SER A 130 2.10 11.05 17.26
N PRO A 131 1.27 11.70 18.11
CA PRO A 131 -0.17 11.46 18.19
C PRO A 131 -0.93 11.86 16.92
#